data_AF-A0AAV5U2Z5-F1
#
_entry.id   AF-A0AAV5U2Z5-F1
#
_cell.length_a   1.000
_cell.length_b   1.000
_cell.length_c   1.000
_cell.angle_alpha   90.00
_cell.angle_beta   90.00
_cell.angle_gamma   90.00
#
_symmetry.space_group_name_H-M   'P 1'
#
loop_
_entity.id
_entity.type
_entity.pdbx_description
1 polymer ?
#
loop_
_entity_poly.entity_id
_entity_poly.type
_entity_poly.pdbx_seq_one_letter_code
_entity_poly.pdbx_strand_id
1 'polypeptide(L)'
;MIAEETVEIAVKLADRFDDKRILVDAENYLIATKGMKLVEKLYMASRYNLQTLLNDCMVKMDSREKIIEMKGSTKYDDLTNQIKDELFELLIDVTE
;
A
#
# COMPACT_ATOMS: atom_id res chain seq x y z
N MET A 1 -9.13 2.47 18.38
CA MET A 1 -8.63 1.20 17.80
C MET A 1 -9.18 1.14 16.39
N ILE A 2 -8.32 1.22 15.37
CA ILE A 2 -8.77 1.13 13.97
C ILE A 2 -8.97 -0.37 13.65
N ALA A 3 -10.09 -0.72 13.04
CA ALA A 3 -10.39 -2.10 12.62
C ALA A 3 -10.27 -2.23 11.09
N GLU A 4 -10.16 -3.45 10.59
CA GLU A 4 -9.94 -3.72 9.16
C GLU A 4 -11.03 -3.11 8.25
N GLU A 5 -12.29 -3.18 8.68
CA GLU A 5 -13.44 -2.59 7.96
C GLU A 5 -13.51 -1.06 8.08
N THR A 6 -12.89 -0.47 9.11
CA THR A 6 -12.95 0.97 9.37
C THR A 6 -11.69 1.70 8.93
N VAL A 7 -10.59 1.00 8.65
CA VAL A 7 -9.31 1.61 8.26
C VAL A 7 -9.45 2.46 7.00
N GLU A 8 -10.21 2.00 6.01
CA GLU A 8 -10.42 2.77 4.78
C GLU A 8 -11.19 4.06 5.05
N ILE A 9 -12.22 4.00 5.90
CA ILE A 9 -13.02 5.17 6.28
C ILE A 9 -12.17 6.12 7.12
N ALA A 10 -11.38 5.60 8.06
CA ALA A 10 -10.50 6.38 8.91
C ALA A 10 -9.45 7.13 8.08
N VAL A 11 -8.81 6.46 7.13
CA VAL A 11 -7.84 7.08 6.23
C VAL A 11 -8.51 8.12 5.32
N LYS A 12 -9.68 7.83 4.74
CA LYS A 12 -10.46 8.81 3.95
C LYS A 12 -10.79 10.07 4.75
N LEU A 13 -11.24 9.90 6.00
CA LEU A 13 -11.57 11.04 6.85
C LEU A 13 -10.31 11.81 7.25
N ALA A 14 -9.24 11.12 7.63
CA ALA A 14 -7.99 11.73 8.02
C ALA A 14 -7.37 12.55 6.88
N ASP A 15 -7.37 12.02 5.66
CA ASP A 15 -6.95 12.72 4.45
C ASP A 15 -7.82 13.97 4.19
N ARG A 16 -9.15 13.84 4.33
CA ARG A 16 -10.08 14.95 4.16
C ARG A 16 -9.93 16.07 5.19
N PHE A 17 -9.57 15.72 6.43
CA PHE A 17 -9.44 16.65 7.55
C PHE A 17 -7.99 17.09 7.82
N ASP A 18 -7.03 16.65 7.00
CA ASP A 18 -5.57 16.85 7.21
C ASP A 18 -5.11 16.42 8.62
N ASP A 19 -5.74 15.38 9.17
CA ASP A 19 -5.38 14.82 10.48
C ASP A 19 -4.28 13.77 10.32
N LYS A 20 -3.04 14.25 10.35
CA LYS A 20 -1.84 13.42 10.21
C LYS A 20 -1.71 12.35 11.29
N ARG A 21 -2.33 12.52 12.47
CA ARG A 21 -2.21 11.52 13.56
C ARG A 21 -2.97 10.25 13.20
N ILE A 22 -4.18 10.41 12.65
CA ILE A 22 -4.99 9.27 12.23
C ILE A 22 -4.36 8.57 11.03
N LEU A 23 -3.72 9.30 10.11
CA LEU A 23 -2.96 8.70 9.01
C LEU A 23 -1.81 7.82 9.53
N VAL A 24 -1.03 8.32 10.50
CA VAL A 24 0.06 7.54 11.11
C VAL A 24 -0.46 6.31 11.86
N ASP A 25 -1.54 6.44 12.62
CA ASP A 25 -2.15 5.30 13.32
C ASP A 25 -2.69 4.25 12.34
N ALA A 26 -3.28 4.70 11.23
CA ALA A 26 -3.75 3.82 10.17
C ALA A 26 -2.59 3.14 9.43
N GLU A 27 -1.50 3.85 9.12
CA GLU A 27 -0.29 3.25 8.56
C GLU A 27 0.25 2.14 9.46
N ASN A 28 0.44 2.42 10.75
CA ASN A 28 0.93 1.45 11.71
C ASN A 28 0.03 0.21 11.80
N TYR A 29 -1.29 0.42 11.78
CA TYR A 29 -2.26 -0.68 11.75
C TYR A 29 -2.15 -1.50 10.45
N LEU A 30 -2.07 -0.84 9.29
CA LEU A 30 -1.96 -1.49 7.99
C LEU A 30 -0.64 -2.26 7.85
N ILE A 31 0.46 -1.76 8.41
CA ILE A 31 1.75 -2.47 8.46
C ILE A 31 1.64 -3.73 9.33
N ALA A 32 1.04 -3.61 10.52
CA ALA A 32 0.94 -4.70 11.50
C ALA A 32 -0.09 -5.78 11.14
N THR A 33 -1.18 -5.42 10.44
CA THR A 33 -2.25 -6.39 10.13
C THR A 33 -1.79 -7.46 9.15
N LYS A 34 -2.18 -8.71 9.38
CA LYS A 34 -1.96 -9.84 8.46
C LYS A 34 -3.22 -10.21 7.67
N GLY A 35 -4.38 -9.62 8.01
CA GLY A 35 -5.66 -9.92 7.37
C GLY A 35 -5.80 -9.33 5.97
N MET A 36 -5.07 -8.26 5.68
CA MET A 36 -5.13 -7.55 4.41
C MET A 36 -3.99 -7.98 3.45
N LYS A 37 -4.33 -8.17 2.17
CA LYS A 37 -3.34 -8.53 1.14
C LYS A 37 -2.39 -7.35 0.86
N LEU A 38 -1.16 -7.67 0.46
CA LEU A 38 -0.12 -6.68 0.15
C LEU A 38 -0.58 -5.69 -0.93
N VAL A 39 -1.24 -6.19 -1.98
CA VAL A 39 -1.88 -5.40 -3.05
C VAL A 39 -2.81 -4.32 -2.49
N GLU A 40 -3.64 -4.66 -1.50
CA GLU A 40 -4.65 -3.75 -0.97
C GLU A 40 -4.01 -2.67 -0.11
N LYS A 41 -2.98 -3.04 0.65
CA LYS A 41 -2.16 -2.09 1.41
C LYS A 41 -1.43 -1.14 0.49
N LEU A 42 -0.83 -1.64 -0.59
CA LEU A 42 -0.14 -0.81 -1.58
C LEU A 42 -1.11 0.14 -2.29
N TYR A 43 -2.32 -0.35 -2.63
CA TYR A 43 -3.38 0.48 -3.18
C TYR A 43 -3.77 1.63 -2.24
N MET A 44 -3.99 1.33 -0.96
CA MET A 44 -4.28 2.36 0.04
C MET A 44 -3.11 3.34 0.21
N ALA A 45 -1.87 2.83 0.23
CA ALA A 45 -0.68 3.65 0.35
C ALA A 45 -0.54 4.63 -0.82
N SER A 46 -0.75 4.13 -2.04
CA SER A 46 -0.74 4.95 -3.24
C SER A 46 -1.86 5.99 -3.25
N ARG A 47 -3.08 5.61 -2.85
CA ARG A 47 -4.26 6.46 -2.95
C ARG A 47 -4.26 7.61 -1.93
N TYR A 48 -3.77 7.36 -0.72
CA TYR A 48 -3.77 8.33 0.38
C TYR A 48 -2.37 8.83 0.74
N ASN A 49 -1.39 8.63 -0.16
CA ASN A 49 -0.01 9.07 0.00
C ASN A 49 0.64 8.64 1.35
N LEU A 50 0.39 7.39 1.75
CA LEU A 50 0.91 6.81 2.99
C LEU A 50 2.33 6.27 2.76
N GLN A 51 3.34 7.13 2.91
CA GLN A 51 4.72 6.82 2.55
C GLN A 51 5.35 5.71 3.40
N THR A 52 5.01 5.61 4.69
CA THR A 52 5.55 4.57 5.57
C THR A 52 5.01 3.20 5.16
N LEU A 53 3.71 3.14 4.87
CA LEU A 53 3.07 1.92 4.38
C LEU A 53 3.59 1.54 2.99
N LEU A 54 3.81 2.52 2.12
CA LEU A 54 4.37 2.30 0.79
C LEU A 54 5.74 1.64 0.89
N ASN A 55 6.65 2.21 1.69
CA ASN A 55 7.99 1.67 1.89
C ASN A 55 7.96 0.25 2.48
N ASP A 56 7.12 -0.01 3.48
CA ASP A 56 6.96 -1.36 4.04
C ASP A 56 6.44 -2.36 3.00
N CYS A 57 5.48 -1.93 2.17
CA CYS A 57 4.99 -2.75 1.06
C CYS A 57 6.11 -3.05 0.05
N MET A 58 6.88 -2.04 -0.37
CA MET A 58 7.98 -2.20 -1.33
C MET A 58 9.07 -3.14 -0.80
N VAL A 59 9.47 -3.01 0.46
CA VAL A 59 10.42 -3.94 1.12
C VAL A 59 9.87 -5.36 1.13
N LYS A 60 8.56 -5.54 1.32
CA LYS A 60 7.90 -6.85 1.28
C LYS A 60 7.68 -7.37 -0.14
N MET A 61 7.83 -6.54 -1.17
CA MET A 61 7.76 -6.89 -2.58
C MET A 61 9.12 -7.34 -3.16
N ASP A 62 10.01 -7.86 -2.31
CA ASP A 62 11.32 -8.41 -2.66
C ASP A 62 11.30 -9.63 -3.60
N SER A 63 10.12 -10.18 -3.90
CA SER A 63 10.00 -11.41 -4.68
C SER A 63 9.21 -11.19 -5.97
N ARG A 64 9.80 -11.63 -7.09
CA ARG A 64 9.17 -11.60 -8.43
C ARG A 64 7.75 -12.18 -8.44
N GLU A 65 7.53 -13.26 -7.70
CA GLU A 65 6.23 -13.95 -7.59
C GLU A 65 5.14 -13.03 -7.03
N LYS A 66 5.47 -12.22 -6.01
CA LYS A 66 4.55 -11.25 -5.41
C LYS A 66 4.21 -10.11 -6.38
N ILE A 67 5.20 -9.66 -7.16
CA ILE A 67 5.00 -8.62 -8.18
C ILE A 67 4.08 -9.13 -9.30
N ILE A 68 4.28 -10.38 -9.75
CA ILE A 68 3.42 -11.01 -10.77
C ILE A 68 2.00 -11.24 -10.24
N GLU A 69 1.86 -11.75 -9.00
CA GLU A 69 0.55 -11.91 -8.34
C GLU A 69 -0.18 -10.57 -8.26
N MET A 70 0.55 -9.51 -7.91
CA MET A 70 -0.01 -8.17 -7.83
C MET A 70 -0.43 -7.65 -9.20
N LYS A 71 0.37 -7.83 -10.26
CA LYS A 71 0.00 -7.45 -11.64
C LYS A 71 -1.26 -8.19 -12.12
N GLY A 72 -1.51 -9.39 -11.62
CA GLY A 72 -2.74 -10.15 -11.90
C GLY A 72 -3.97 -9.68 -11.12
N SER A 73 -3.81 -8.79 -10.13
CA SER A 73 -4.93 -8.30 -9.33
C SER A 73 -5.66 -7.14 -10.03
N THR A 74 -6.98 -7.10 -9.91
CA THR A 74 -7.82 -6.01 -10.47
C THR A 74 -7.50 -4.64 -9.87
N LYS A 75 -6.88 -4.59 -8.68
CA LYS A 75 -6.47 -3.35 -8.02
C LYS A 75 -5.18 -2.76 -8.58
N TYR A 76 -4.42 -3.50 -9.40
CA TYR A 76 -3.21 -3.00 -10.03
C TYR A 76 -3.51 -1.90 -11.05
N ASP A 77 -4.61 -2.03 -11.80
CA ASP A 77 -5.01 -1.02 -12.78
C ASP A 77 -5.34 0.32 -12.11
N ASP A 78 -5.91 0.28 -10.91
CA ASP A 78 -6.23 1.46 -10.10
C ASP A 78 -5.03 2.06 -9.35
N LEU A 79 -3.83 1.45 -9.44
CA LEU A 79 -2.61 2.05 -8.88
C LEU A 79 -2.19 3.28 -9.70
N THR A 80 -1.61 4.26 -9.02
CA THR A 80 -1.03 5.43 -9.69
C THR A 80 0.19 5.04 -10.51
N ASN A 81 0.47 5.82 -11.57
CA ASN A 81 1.61 5.58 -12.46
C ASN A 81 2.94 5.60 -11.71
N GLN A 82 3.11 6.49 -10.73
CA GLN A 82 4.34 6.58 -9.92
C GLN A 82 4.67 5.24 -9.23
N ILE A 83 3.67 4.59 -8.64
CA ILE A 83 3.88 3.30 -7.97
C ILE A 83 4.13 2.19 -8.98
N LYS A 84 3.44 2.22 -10.13
CA LYS A 84 3.71 1.30 -11.24
C LYS A 84 5.16 1.41 -11.70
N ASP A 85 5.69 2.63 -11.83
CA ASP A 85 7.08 2.88 -12.23
C ASP A 85 8.06 2.34 -11.18
N GLU A 86 7.87 2.64 -9.89
CA GLU A 86 8.69 2.06 -8.80
C GLU A 86 8.67 0.53 -8.79
N LEU A 87 7.52 -0.09 -9.05
CA LEU A 87 7.39 -1.54 -9.14
C LEU A 87 8.09 -2.12 -10.35
N PHE A 88 8.09 -1.40 -11.48
CA PHE A 88 8.84 -1.79 -12.67
C PHE A 88 10.34 -1.72 -12.41
N GLU A 89 10.84 -0.68 -11.76
CA GLU A 89 12.24 -0.58 -11.34
C GLU A 89 12.62 -1.73 -10.40
N LEU A 90 11.80 -1.99 -9.37
CA LEU A 90 12.01 -3.10 -8.45
C LEU A 90 12.03 -4.47 -9.16
N LEU A 91 11.17 -4.67 -10.18
CA LEU A 91 11.17 -5.90 -10.97
C LEU A 91 12.47 -6.06 -11.75
N ILE A 92 13.02 -4.98 -12.31
CA ILE A 92 14.30 -5.00 -13.05
C ILE A 92 15.44 -5.35 -12.10
N ASP A 93 15.54 -4.69 -10.94
CA ASP A 93 16.57 -4.95 -9.92
C ASP A 93 16.53 -6.40 -9.39
N VAL A 94 15.34 -6.99 -9.22
CA VAL A 94 15.19 -8.39 -8.79
C VAL A 94 15.59 -9.39 -9.89
N THR A 95 15.75 -8.93 -11.14
CA THR A 95 16.07 -9.78 -12.30
C THR A 95 17.57 -9.78 -12.67
N GLU A 96 18.38 -8.87 -12.13
CA GLU A 96 19.86 -8.85 -12.23
C GLU A 96 20.54 -9.69 -11.14
#